data_AF-A0A143XIU0-F1
#
_entry.id   AF-A0A143XIU0-F1
#
_cell.length_a   1.000
_cell.length_b   1.000
_cell.length_c   1.000
_cell.angle_alpha   90.00
_cell.angle_beta   90.00
_cell.angle_gamma   90.00
#
_symmetry.space_group_name_H-M   'P 1'
#
loop_
_entity.id
_entity.type
_entity.pdbx_description
1 polymer ?
#
loop_
_entity_poly.entity_id
_entity_poly.type
_entity_poly.pdbx_seq_one_letter_code
_entity_poly.pdbx_strand_id
1 'polypeptide(L)'
;MHIEVDKQKIYLNYCPFLCYGGAYGNTWQLFGHVHTSKNNTGKDASRLDMLFPTQYDVGVDNNDLTPVSFEQVKRIIQKQVEQANKNK
;
A
#
# COMPACT_ATOMS: atom_id res chain seq x y z
N MET A 1 -6.06 4.73 12.69
CA MET A 1 -7.34 3.98 12.69
C MET A 1 -7.08 2.65 11.97
N HIS A 2 -7.72 1.56 12.38
CA HIS A 2 -7.69 0.32 11.61
C HIS A 2 -9.11 -0.21 11.41
N ILE A 3 -9.30 -0.97 10.33
CA ILE A 3 -10.52 -1.70 10.03
C ILE A 3 -10.19 -3.17 9.80
N GLU A 4 -11.21 -4.02 9.83
CA GLU A 4 -11.11 -5.42 9.45
C GLU A 4 -12.18 -5.75 8.40
N VAL A 5 -11.76 -6.31 7.27
CA VAL A 5 -12.63 -6.76 6.17
C VAL A 5 -12.24 -8.18 5.84
N ASP A 6 -13.15 -9.15 5.88
CA ASP A 6 -12.85 -10.56 5.63
C ASP A 6 -11.66 -11.11 6.45
N LYS A 7 -11.56 -10.72 7.73
CA LYS A 7 -10.44 -11.04 8.65
C LYS A 7 -9.10 -10.41 8.27
N GLN A 8 -9.05 -9.59 7.22
CA GLN A 8 -7.90 -8.81 6.83
C GLN A 8 -7.83 -7.53 7.66
N LYS A 9 -6.79 -7.39 8.48
CA LYS A 9 -6.53 -6.16 9.25
C LYS A 9 -5.87 -5.11 8.35
N ILE A 10 -6.39 -3.88 8.39
CA ILE A 10 -5.95 -2.79 7.52
C ILE A 10 -5.80 -1.52 8.33
N TYR A 11 -4.59 -0.97 8.36
CA TYR A 11 -4.35 0.39 8.85
C TYR A 11 -4.66 1.40 7.76
N LEU A 12 -5.43 2.43 8.11
CA LEU A 12 -5.74 3.56 7.25
C LEU A 12 -5.08 4.82 7.82
N ASN A 13 -4.28 5.46 6.99
CA ASN A 13 -3.69 6.76 7.28
C ASN A 13 -3.40 7.51 5.97
N TYR A 14 -3.39 8.83 5.99
CA TYR A 14 -3.03 9.59 4.80
C TYR A 14 -1.56 9.36 4.41
N CYS A 15 -0.65 9.34 5.38
CA CYS A 15 0.78 9.13 5.17
C CYS A 15 1.17 7.65 5.27
N PRO A 16 2.18 7.20 4.51
CA PRO A 16 2.75 5.87 4.67
C PRO A 16 3.43 5.74 6.04
N PHE A 17 3.33 4.55 6.64
CA PHE A 17 4.05 4.22 7.88
C PHE A 17 5.35 3.51 7.56
N LEU A 18 6.43 3.89 8.25
CA LEU A 18 7.69 3.16 8.20
C LEU A 18 7.66 1.89 9.06
N CYS A 19 6.85 1.89 10.12
CA CYS A 19 6.61 0.71 10.96
C CYS A 19 5.20 0.75 11.56
N TYR A 20 4.60 -0.42 11.74
CA TYR A 20 3.27 -0.58 12.35
C TYR A 20 3.08 -2.00 12.88
N GLY A 21 2.14 -2.17 13.82
CA GLY A 21 1.84 -3.47 14.39
C GLY A 21 1.36 -4.46 13.32
N GLY A 22 2.00 -5.63 13.25
CA GLY A 22 1.66 -6.66 12.27
C GLY A 22 2.26 -6.47 10.87
N ALA A 23 3.16 -5.50 10.68
CA ALA A 23 3.83 -5.24 9.38
C ALA A 23 4.62 -6.45 8.84
N TYR A 24 5.21 -7.27 9.72
CA TYR A 24 5.89 -8.52 9.36
C TYR A 24 4.94 -9.73 9.21
N GLY A 25 3.65 -9.53 9.45
CA GLY A 25 2.62 -10.53 9.24
C GLY A 25 1.73 -10.16 8.06
N ASN A 26 0.45 -10.48 8.17
CA ASN A 26 -0.53 -10.20 7.11
C ASN A 26 -1.34 -8.91 7.41
N THR A 27 -0.75 -7.86 7.97
CA THR A 27 -1.47 -6.59 8.17
C THR A 27 -1.16 -5.64 7.02
N TRP A 28 -2.20 -5.09 6.40
CA TRP A 28 -2.04 -4.13 5.31
C TRP A 28 -2.03 -2.70 5.85
N GLN A 29 -1.37 -1.80 5.13
CA GLN A 29 -1.49 -0.37 5.38
C GLN A 29 -1.76 0.34 4.06
N LEU A 30 -2.85 1.10 4.03
CA LEU A 30 -3.28 1.86 2.85
C LEU A 30 -3.09 3.35 3.11
N PHE A 31 -2.57 4.06 2.11
CA PHE A 31 -2.24 5.49 2.19
C PHE A 31 -2.51 6.24 0.89
N GLY A 32 -2.31 7.57 0.88
CA GLY A 32 -2.55 8.43 -0.29
C GLY A 32 -1.54 9.56 -0.53
N HIS A 33 -0.67 9.86 0.45
CA HIS A 33 0.14 11.09 0.47
C HIS A 33 1.18 11.25 -0.64
N VAL A 34 1.79 10.15 -1.11
CA VAL A 34 3.02 10.22 -1.94
C VAL A 34 2.70 10.36 -3.44
N HIS A 35 1.45 10.19 -3.85
CA HIS A 35 1.02 10.30 -5.25
C HIS A 35 1.88 9.45 -6.19
N THR A 36 1.88 8.14 -5.98
CA THR A 36 2.79 7.17 -6.64
C THR A 36 2.55 6.96 -8.14
N SER A 37 2.55 8.03 -8.94
CA SER A 37 2.44 7.94 -10.40
C SER A 37 3.79 7.64 -11.07
N LYS A 38 3.76 7.20 -12.34
CA LYS A 38 4.96 7.01 -13.18
C LYS A 38 5.82 8.28 -13.29
N ASN A 39 5.21 9.45 -13.14
CA ASN A 39 5.87 10.75 -13.25
C ASN A 39 6.06 11.41 -11.88
N ASN A 40 6.10 10.63 -10.80
CA ASN A 40 6.26 11.17 -9.45
C ASN A 40 7.61 11.91 -9.31
N THR A 41 7.53 13.21 -9.01
CA THR A 41 8.69 14.09 -8.75
C THR A 41 8.76 14.54 -7.27
N GLY A 42 7.92 13.97 -6.42
CA GLY A 42 7.84 14.27 -5.00
C GLY A 42 9.09 13.86 -4.25
N LYS A 43 9.49 14.68 -3.27
CA LYS A 43 10.66 14.41 -2.41
C LYS A 43 10.54 13.13 -1.59
N ASP A 44 9.31 12.65 -1.40
CA ASP A 44 9.03 11.43 -0.65
C ASP A 44 9.08 10.16 -1.52
N ALA A 45 9.25 10.27 -2.85
CA ALA A 45 9.23 9.12 -3.76
C ALA A 45 10.27 8.05 -3.40
N SER A 46 11.49 8.44 -3.05
CA SER A 46 12.55 7.49 -2.65
C SER A 46 12.29 6.78 -1.32
N ARG A 47 11.35 7.29 -0.49
CA ARG A 47 10.97 6.63 0.77
C ARG A 47 10.08 5.42 0.54
N LEU A 48 9.48 5.30 -0.65
CA LEU A 48 8.64 4.16 -1.02
C LEU A 48 9.41 2.85 -1.07
N ASP A 49 10.72 2.90 -1.36
CA ASP A 49 11.61 1.74 -1.38
C ASP A 49 11.74 1.06 0.00
N MET A 50 11.36 1.76 1.08
CA MET A 50 11.40 1.24 2.45
C MET A 50 10.09 0.57 2.88
N LEU A 51 9.02 0.65 2.06
CA LEU A 51 7.71 0.13 2.44
C LEU A 51 7.64 -1.38 2.35
N PHE A 52 6.82 -1.97 3.22
CA PHE A 52 6.52 -3.39 3.15
C PHE A 52 5.67 -3.69 1.90
N PRO A 53 5.79 -4.89 1.29
CA PRO A 53 4.96 -5.31 0.17
C PRO A 53 3.46 -5.37 0.48
N THR A 54 3.08 -5.31 1.76
CA THR A 54 1.71 -5.23 2.27
C THR A 54 1.17 -3.81 2.38
N GLN A 55 1.93 -2.80 1.94
CA GLN A 55 1.50 -1.41 1.86
C GLN A 55 1.11 -1.05 0.44
N TYR A 56 0.10 -0.20 0.31
CA TYR A 56 -0.35 0.26 -1.01
C TYR A 56 -0.89 1.69 -0.97
N ASP A 57 -0.50 2.48 -1.97
CA ASP A 57 -1.02 3.81 -2.21
C ASP A 57 -2.36 3.70 -2.95
N VAL A 58 -3.46 3.98 -2.26
CA VAL A 58 -4.82 4.02 -2.81
C VAL A 58 -5.17 5.39 -3.40
N GLY A 59 -4.18 6.30 -3.51
CA GLY A 59 -4.29 7.53 -4.26
C GLY A 59 -4.76 7.27 -5.69
N VAL A 60 -5.59 8.17 -6.20
CA VAL A 60 -6.31 7.95 -7.47
C VAL A 60 -5.43 8.12 -8.71
N ASP A 61 -4.17 8.55 -8.53
CA ASP A 61 -3.23 8.83 -9.62
C ASP A 61 -2.92 7.61 -10.48
N ASN A 62 -3.10 6.40 -9.92
CA ASN A 62 -2.83 5.13 -10.59
C ASN A 62 -4.11 4.37 -10.98
N ASN A 63 -5.28 4.97 -10.84
CA ASN A 63 -6.56 4.30 -11.03
C ASN A 63 -7.57 5.18 -11.78
N ASP A 64 -7.13 5.87 -12.82
CA ASP A 64 -7.97 6.69 -13.71
C ASP A 64 -8.83 7.73 -12.97
N LEU A 65 -8.31 8.30 -11.88
CA LEU A 65 -9.03 9.23 -11.01
C LEU A 65 -10.28 8.63 -10.35
N THR A 66 -10.34 7.30 -10.22
CA THR A 66 -11.45 6.57 -9.60
C THR A 66 -11.04 5.87 -8.29
N PRO A 67 -11.99 5.60 -7.37
CA PRO A 67 -11.71 4.83 -6.17
C PRO A 67 -11.29 3.38 -6.47
N VAL A 68 -10.43 2.83 -5.62
CA VAL A 68 -10.01 1.42 -5.69
C VAL A 68 -10.87 0.58 -4.74
N SER A 69 -11.45 -0.51 -5.23
CA SER A 69 -12.21 -1.46 -4.40
C SER A 69 -11.30 -2.35 -3.55
N PHE A 70 -11.85 -2.91 -2.47
CA PHE A 70 -11.15 -3.88 -1.62
C PHE A 70 -10.58 -5.07 -2.42
N GLU A 71 -11.36 -5.62 -3.35
CA GLU A 71 -10.92 -6.75 -4.19
C GLU A 71 -9.77 -6.37 -5.13
N GLN A 72 -9.75 -5.13 -5.64
CA GLN A 72 -8.60 -4.62 -6.40
C GLN A 72 -7.35 -4.50 -5.51
N VAL A 73 -7.48 -3.87 -4.34
CA VAL A 73 -6.37 -3.73 -3.37
C VAL A 73 -5.80 -5.10 -3.00
N LYS A 74 -6.67 -6.08 -2.72
CA LYS A 74 -6.28 -7.46 -2.40
C LYS A 74 -5.44 -8.10 -3.51
N ARG A 75 -5.89 -8.01 -4.77
CA ARG A 75 -5.13 -8.53 -5.92
C ARG A 75 -3.79 -7.83 -6.11
N ILE A 76 -3.73 -6.52 -5.87
CA ILE A 76 -2.50 -5.72 -6.01
C ILE A 76 -1.48 -6.14 -4.95
N ILE A 77 -1.89 -6.14 -3.68
CA ILE A 77 -1.00 -6.51 -2.56
C ILE A 77 -0.53 -7.96 -2.70
N GLN A 78 -1.38 -8.89 -3.11
CA GLN A 78 -0.98 -10.28 -3.38
C GLN A 78 0.15 -10.35 -4.42
N LYS A 79 0.02 -9.64 -5.55
CA LYS A 79 1.08 -9.56 -6.57
C LYS A 79 2.36 -8.94 -6.03
N GLN A 80 2.26 -7.87 -5.23
CA GLN A 80 3.43 -7.22 -4.60
C GLN A 80 4.19 -8.21 -3.69
N VAL A 81 3.47 -8.95 -2.85
CA VAL A 81 4.05 -9.96 -1.94
C VAL A 81 4.71 -11.10 -2.72
N GLU A 82 4.05 -11.62 -3.76
CA GLU A 82 4.62 -12.65 -4.64
C GLU A 82 5.92 -12.19 -5.30
N GLN A 83 5.95 -10.96 -5.82
CA GLN A 83 7.13 -10.39 -6.45
C GLN A 83 8.26 -10.16 -5.45
N ALA A 84 7.95 -9.65 -4.25
CA ALA A 84 8.92 -9.46 -3.18
C ALA A 84 9.56 -10.78 -2.73
N ASN A 85 8.80 -11.89 -2.73
CA ASN A 85 9.33 -13.20 -2.39
C ASN A 85 10.18 -13.84 -3.49
N LYS A 86 9.95 -13.50 -4.77
CA LYS A 86 10.80 -13.95 -5.89
C LYS A 86 12.17 -13.28 -5.91
N ASN A 87 12.26 -12.08 -5.35
CA ASN A 87 13.48 -11.27 -5.31
C ASN A 87 14.32 -11.49 -4.04
N LYS A 88 13.92 -12.43 -3.17
CA LYS A 88 14.70 -12.90 -2.01
C LYS A 88 15.57 -14.09 -2.41
#